data_AF-A0A601YR72-F1
#
_entry.id   AF-A0A601YR72-F1
#
_cell.length_a   1.000
_cell.length_b   1.000
_cell.length_c   1.000
_cell.angle_alpha   90.00
_cell.angle_beta   90.00
_cell.angle_gamma   90.00
#
_symmetry.space_group_name_H-M   'P 1'
#
loop_
_entity.id
_entity.type
_entity.pdbx_description
1 polymer ?
#
loop_
_entity_poly.entity_id
_entity_poly.type
_entity_poly.pdbx_seq_one_letter_code
_entity_poly.pdbx_strand_id
1 'polypeptide(L)'
;MHRIDTKTAQKDKFGAGKNGFTRGNPQTGTPATDLDDDYFDMLQEELCSVVEASGASLEKGRHDQLLTALRALLLSRKNPFGDIKSDGTVKTALENLGLEETINRAADALQKSQNGADIPDKPRFVQNIGLKETLNPTKRVSIGNIGTGVFDGSTPCINIGDSDSGFI
;
A
#
# COMPACT_ATOMS: atom_id res chain seq x y z
N MET A 1 26.80 -16.74 -19.30
CA MET A 1 27.05 -16.82 -20.76
C MET A 1 28.49 -16.45 -21.12
N HIS A 2 29.14 -17.24 -21.97
CA HIS A 2 30.47 -16.95 -22.55
C HIS A 2 30.39 -16.77 -24.08
N ARG A 3 31.49 -16.32 -24.69
CA ARG A 3 31.62 -16.19 -26.14
C ARG A 3 32.25 -17.46 -26.70
N ILE A 4 31.99 -17.74 -27.98
CA ILE A 4 32.69 -18.81 -28.70
C ILE A 4 34.20 -18.54 -28.71
N ASP A 5 34.97 -19.54 -28.30
CA ASP A 5 36.41 -19.47 -28.09
C ASP A 5 37.15 -20.66 -28.69
N THR A 6 36.48 -21.42 -29.56
CA THR A 6 37.11 -22.41 -30.45
C THR A 6 38.24 -21.79 -31.27
N LYS A 7 39.18 -22.61 -31.72
CA LYS A 7 40.36 -22.16 -32.48
C LYS A 7 40.02 -21.39 -33.76
N THR A 8 38.84 -21.64 -34.31
CA THR A 8 38.32 -21.04 -35.55
C THR A 8 37.33 -19.89 -35.28
N ALA A 9 37.15 -19.51 -34.01
CA ALA A 9 36.43 -18.29 -33.64
C ALA A 9 37.13 -17.06 -34.23
N GLN A 10 36.34 -16.11 -34.73
CA GLN A 10 36.87 -14.84 -35.21
C GLN A 10 37.31 -14.01 -34.03
N LYS A 11 38.63 -13.87 -33.87
CA LYS A 11 39.24 -13.07 -32.81
C LYS A 11 38.79 -11.61 -32.88
N ASP A 12 38.44 -11.04 -31.73
CA ASP A 12 38.15 -9.62 -31.54
C ASP A 12 37.08 -9.02 -32.48
N LYS A 13 36.15 -9.85 -32.99
CA LYS A 13 35.09 -9.42 -33.92
C LYS A 13 34.27 -8.23 -33.41
N PHE A 14 34.06 -8.16 -32.10
CA PHE A 14 33.29 -7.09 -31.45
C PHE A 14 34.16 -6.19 -30.54
N GLY A 15 35.47 -6.15 -30.76
CA GLY A 15 36.45 -5.43 -29.94
C GLY A 15 37.39 -6.36 -29.17
N ALA A 16 38.36 -5.79 -28.47
CA ALA A 16 39.40 -6.55 -27.76
C ALA A 16 38.80 -7.58 -26.77
N GLY A 17 39.24 -8.83 -26.89
CA GLY A 17 38.77 -9.99 -26.11
C GLY A 17 37.38 -10.50 -26.50
N LYS A 18 36.74 -9.94 -27.54
CA LYS A 18 35.35 -10.24 -27.89
C LYS A 18 35.26 -11.02 -29.19
N ASN A 19 35.59 -12.30 -29.09
CA ASN A 19 35.48 -13.25 -30.19
C ASN A 19 34.02 -13.39 -30.69
N GLY A 20 33.86 -13.88 -31.92
CA GLY A 20 32.55 -14.14 -32.51
C GLY A 20 32.59 -15.12 -33.68
N PHE A 21 31.41 -15.43 -34.21
CA PHE A 21 31.26 -16.36 -35.32
C PHE A 21 31.73 -15.78 -36.66
N THR A 22 32.34 -16.60 -37.50
CA THR A 22 32.60 -16.31 -38.90
C THR A 22 32.13 -17.48 -39.78
N ARG A 23 31.63 -17.16 -40.97
CA ARG A 23 31.33 -18.18 -42.00
C ARG A 23 32.60 -18.72 -42.69
N GLY A 24 33.76 -18.24 -42.28
CA GLY A 24 35.03 -18.47 -42.96
C GLY A 24 35.13 -17.70 -44.28
N ASN A 25 36.25 -17.88 -44.96
CA ASN A 25 36.49 -17.41 -46.30
C ASN A 25 37.45 -18.39 -47.02
N PRO A 26 36.92 -19.22 -47.94
CA PRO A 26 37.74 -20.16 -48.70
C PRO A 26 38.84 -19.49 -49.53
N GLN A 27 38.64 -18.25 -50.00
CA GLN A 27 39.62 -17.51 -50.80
C GLN A 27 40.85 -17.10 -50.00
N THR A 28 40.69 -16.85 -48.69
CA THR A 28 41.79 -16.47 -47.79
C THR A 28 42.23 -17.62 -46.89
N GLY A 29 41.70 -18.83 -47.08
CA GLY A 29 41.98 -20.00 -46.25
C GLY A 29 41.46 -19.89 -44.81
N THR A 30 40.54 -18.97 -44.53
CA THR A 30 39.98 -18.80 -43.18
C THR A 30 38.86 -19.82 -42.98
N PRO A 31 38.96 -20.76 -42.02
CA PRO A 31 37.89 -21.70 -41.74
C PRO A 31 36.66 -21.00 -41.15
N ALA A 32 35.50 -21.64 -41.26
CA ALA A 32 34.32 -21.23 -40.51
C ALA A 32 34.50 -21.53 -39.02
N THR A 33 33.77 -20.83 -38.16
CA THR A 33 33.81 -21.08 -36.72
C THR A 33 33.20 -22.44 -36.40
N ASP A 34 34.00 -23.29 -35.76
CA ASP A 34 33.58 -24.54 -35.18
C ASP A 34 32.70 -24.25 -33.96
N LEU A 35 31.67 -25.07 -33.82
CA LEU A 35 30.77 -25.02 -32.69
C LEU A 35 31.13 -26.18 -31.75
N ASP A 36 31.27 -25.89 -30.46
CA ASP A 36 31.59 -26.86 -29.43
C ASP A 36 30.41 -27.09 -28.49
N ASP A 37 30.52 -28.17 -27.71
CA ASP A 37 29.59 -28.55 -26.67
C ASP A 37 29.51 -27.50 -25.58
N ASP A 38 30.64 -26.99 -25.08
CA ASP A 38 30.68 -25.99 -23.99
C ASP A 38 29.82 -24.74 -24.32
N TYR A 39 29.93 -24.20 -25.54
CA TYR A 39 29.10 -23.06 -25.96
C TYR A 39 27.61 -23.40 -26.05
N PHE A 40 27.25 -24.57 -26.57
CA PHE A 40 25.84 -24.97 -26.70
C PHE A 40 25.21 -25.38 -25.38
N ASP A 41 25.95 -26.07 -24.52
CA ASP A 41 25.53 -26.44 -23.17
C ASP A 41 25.28 -25.19 -22.35
N MET A 42 26.17 -24.18 -22.42
CA MET A 42 25.93 -22.90 -21.76
C MET A 42 24.64 -22.22 -22.27
N LEU A 43 24.40 -22.18 -23.58
CA LEU A 43 23.16 -21.61 -24.12
C LEU A 43 21.92 -22.38 -23.65
N GLN A 44 22.01 -23.71 -23.60
CA GLN A 44 20.93 -24.56 -23.10
C GLN A 44 20.66 -24.25 -21.63
N GLU A 45 21.68 -24.26 -20.78
CA GLU A 45 21.52 -24.04 -19.34
C GLU A 45 21.00 -22.64 -19.02
N GLU A 46 21.38 -21.59 -19.76
CA GLU A 46 20.80 -20.24 -19.59
C GLU A 46 19.30 -20.23 -19.90
N LEU A 47 18.86 -20.90 -20.98
CA LEU A 47 17.45 -20.97 -21.34
C LEU A 47 16.66 -21.89 -20.39
N CYS A 48 17.24 -23.01 -19.99
CA CYS A 48 16.68 -23.96 -19.03
C CYS A 48 16.52 -23.31 -17.66
N SER A 49 17.52 -22.59 -17.18
CA SER A 49 17.49 -21.87 -15.91
C SER A 49 16.33 -20.87 -15.84
N VAL A 50 15.98 -20.19 -16.94
CA VAL A 50 14.81 -19.29 -16.97
C VAL A 50 13.50 -20.05 -16.77
N VAL A 51 13.37 -21.24 -17.35
CA VAL A 51 12.18 -22.09 -17.20
C VAL A 51 12.07 -22.65 -15.78
N GLU A 52 13.18 -23.11 -15.23
CA GLU A 52 13.22 -23.63 -13.86
C GLU A 52 12.98 -22.54 -12.81
N ALA A 53 13.51 -21.33 -13.04
CA ALA A 53 13.26 -20.18 -12.18
C ALA A 53 11.78 -19.78 -12.11
N SER A 54 10.99 -20.08 -13.15
CA SER A 54 9.54 -19.87 -13.11
C SER A 54 8.80 -20.97 -12.32
N GLY A 55 9.51 -21.96 -11.78
CA GLY A 55 8.96 -23.11 -11.07
C GLY A 55 8.43 -24.23 -11.97
N ALA A 56 8.68 -24.17 -13.28
CA ALA A 56 8.26 -25.19 -14.22
C ALA A 56 9.38 -26.23 -14.41
N SER A 57 9.00 -27.47 -14.70
CA SER A 57 9.97 -28.51 -15.10
C SER A 57 10.21 -28.49 -16.62
N LEU A 58 11.41 -28.90 -17.02
CA LEU A 58 11.81 -28.99 -18.41
C LEU A 58 11.15 -30.19 -19.11
N GLU A 59 10.55 -29.94 -20.27
CA GLU A 59 9.79 -30.94 -21.04
C GLU A 59 10.28 -31.01 -22.49
N LYS A 60 10.98 -32.09 -22.86
CA LYS A 60 11.58 -32.26 -24.20
C LYS A 60 10.61 -32.07 -25.37
N GLY A 61 9.34 -32.46 -25.20
CA GLY A 61 8.31 -32.34 -26.24
C GLY A 61 7.62 -30.97 -26.31
N ARG A 62 7.93 -30.05 -25.39
CA ARG A 62 7.24 -28.77 -25.27
C ARG A 62 8.10 -27.64 -25.85
N HIS A 63 7.54 -26.89 -26.79
CA HIS A 63 8.25 -25.86 -27.57
C HIS A 63 7.88 -24.41 -27.19
N ASP A 64 7.12 -24.20 -26.11
CA ASP A 64 6.71 -22.89 -25.61
C ASP A 64 7.17 -22.61 -24.17
N GLN A 65 8.10 -23.43 -23.65
CA GLN A 65 8.56 -23.39 -22.25
C GLN A 65 9.08 -22.02 -21.84
N LEU A 66 9.95 -21.42 -22.66
CA LEU A 66 10.51 -20.09 -22.39
C LEU A 66 9.42 -19.01 -22.39
N LEU A 67 8.48 -19.07 -23.33
CA LEU A 67 7.36 -18.12 -23.40
C LEU A 67 6.47 -18.22 -22.16
N THR A 68 6.16 -19.44 -21.74
CA THR A 68 5.36 -19.70 -20.53
C THR A 68 6.08 -19.23 -19.27
N ALA A 69 7.38 -19.51 -19.16
CA ALA A 69 8.22 -19.07 -18.05
C ALA A 69 8.29 -17.55 -17.93
N LEU A 70 8.54 -16.85 -19.04
CA LEU A 70 8.59 -15.39 -19.07
C LEU A 70 7.26 -14.76 -18.66
N ARG A 71 6.13 -15.33 -19.09
CA ARG A 71 4.81 -14.87 -18.62
C ARG A 71 4.71 -15.02 -17.10
N ALA A 72 5.02 -16.19 -16.55
CA ALA A 72 4.96 -16.43 -15.12
C ALA A 72 5.88 -15.48 -14.33
N LEU A 73 7.13 -15.31 -14.77
CA LEU A 73 8.12 -14.46 -14.09
C LEU A 73 7.78 -12.98 -14.14
N LEU A 74 7.24 -12.47 -15.25
CA LEU A 74 6.94 -11.05 -15.42
C LEU A 74 5.56 -10.64 -14.86
N LEU A 75 4.63 -11.59 -14.70
CA LEU A 75 3.37 -11.38 -13.98
C LEU A 75 3.53 -11.54 -12.46
N SER A 76 4.57 -12.24 -12.01
CA SER A 76 4.89 -12.39 -10.60
C SER A 76 5.64 -11.16 -10.08
N ARG A 77 5.09 -10.49 -9.07
CA ARG A 77 5.78 -9.41 -8.36
C ARG A 77 6.29 -9.93 -7.02
N LYS A 78 7.50 -9.52 -6.65
CA LYS A 78 8.07 -9.86 -5.34
C LYS A 78 7.28 -9.22 -4.19
N ASN A 79 6.79 -7.99 -4.37
CA ASN A 79 6.06 -7.23 -3.35
C ASN A 79 4.80 -6.56 -3.93
N PRO A 80 3.77 -7.32 -4.33
CA PRO A 80 2.63 -6.79 -5.07
C PRO A 80 1.90 -5.64 -4.34
N PHE A 81 1.84 -5.66 -3.00
CA PHE A 81 1.25 -4.56 -2.21
C PHE A 81 2.19 -3.39 -1.98
N GLY A 82 3.49 -3.65 -1.82
CA GLY A 82 4.48 -2.61 -1.57
C GLY A 82 4.67 -1.68 -2.75
N ASP A 83 4.52 -2.22 -3.96
CA ASP A 83 4.81 -1.49 -5.19
C ASP A 83 3.62 -0.68 -5.74
N ILE A 84 2.40 -0.89 -5.23
CA ILE A 84 1.16 -0.22 -5.70
C ILE A 84 1.33 1.31 -5.74
N LYS A 85 2.09 1.85 -4.78
CA LYS A 85 2.38 3.30 -4.71
C LYS A 85 3.22 3.78 -5.89
N SER A 86 4.27 3.06 -6.27
CA SER A 86 5.11 3.43 -7.43
C SER A 86 4.40 3.21 -8.76
N ASP A 87 3.48 2.25 -8.82
CA ASP A 87 2.72 1.95 -10.04
C ASP A 87 1.63 2.98 -10.36
N GLY A 88 1.27 3.83 -9.39
CA GLY A 88 0.17 4.78 -9.53
C GLY A 88 -1.23 4.14 -9.48
N THR A 89 -1.35 2.92 -8.95
CA THR A 89 -2.60 2.13 -8.96
C THR A 89 -3.31 2.07 -7.60
N VAL A 90 -2.94 2.93 -6.65
CA VAL A 90 -3.49 2.96 -5.28
C VAL A 90 -5.03 3.04 -5.28
N LYS A 91 -5.62 3.88 -6.12
CA LYS A 91 -7.09 4.04 -6.18
C LYS A 91 -7.79 2.73 -6.53
N THR A 92 -7.36 2.07 -7.60
CA THR A 92 -7.90 0.78 -8.03
C THR A 92 -7.69 -0.31 -6.98
N ALA A 93 -6.56 -0.30 -6.26
CA ALA A 93 -6.34 -1.23 -5.17
C ALA A 93 -7.32 -1.02 -4.00
N LEU A 94 -7.59 0.24 -3.63
CA LEU A 94 -8.58 0.56 -2.59
C LEU A 94 -10.00 0.16 -3.01
N GLU A 95 -10.37 0.40 -4.27
CA GLU A 95 -11.66 -0.02 -4.84
C GLU A 95 -11.83 -1.54 -4.82
N ASN A 96 -10.82 -2.29 -5.30
CA ASN A 96 -10.86 -3.76 -5.33
C ASN A 96 -10.96 -4.40 -3.94
N LEU A 97 -10.38 -3.75 -2.93
CA LEU A 97 -10.45 -4.20 -1.53
C LEU A 97 -11.72 -3.71 -0.80
N GLY A 98 -12.56 -2.90 -1.47
CA GLY A 98 -13.77 -2.32 -0.86
C GLY A 98 -13.48 -1.30 0.24
N LEU A 99 -12.30 -0.66 0.23
CA LEU A 99 -11.86 0.25 1.28
C LEU A 99 -12.32 1.70 1.11
N GLU A 100 -12.89 2.05 -0.05
CA GLU A 100 -13.33 3.41 -0.35
C GLU A 100 -14.39 3.91 0.66
N GLU A 101 -15.42 3.10 0.93
CA GLU A 101 -16.47 3.46 1.90
C GLU A 101 -15.91 3.56 3.33
N THR A 102 -14.97 2.68 3.69
CA THR A 102 -14.35 2.71 5.02
C THR A 102 -13.54 3.99 5.23
N ILE A 103 -12.79 4.43 4.21
CA ILE A 103 -12.05 5.70 4.26
C ILE A 103 -13.01 6.88 4.42
N ASN A 104 -14.11 6.91 3.67
CA ASN A 104 -15.10 7.99 3.78
C ASN A 104 -15.72 8.04 5.18
N ARG A 105 -16.16 6.89 5.71
CA ARG A 105 -16.71 6.80 7.08
C ARG A 105 -15.69 7.22 8.14
N ALA A 106 -14.41 6.91 7.94
CA ALA A 106 -13.34 7.32 8.85
C ALA A 106 -13.04 8.82 8.77
N ALA A 107 -13.13 9.41 7.58
CA ALA A 107 -12.96 10.85 7.38
C ALA A 107 -14.10 11.66 8.03
N ASP A 108 -15.32 11.12 8.03
CA ASP A 108 -16.51 11.75 8.64
C ASP A 108 -16.61 11.51 10.16
N ALA A 109 -15.72 10.70 10.75
CA ALA A 109 -15.72 10.44 12.18
C ALA A 109 -15.11 11.61 12.97
N LEU A 110 -15.57 11.79 14.21
CA LEU A 110 -15.01 12.80 15.12
C LEU A 110 -13.53 12.51 15.43
N GLN A 111 -12.68 13.50 15.23
CA GLN A 111 -11.25 13.45 15.44
C GLN A 111 -10.91 13.75 16.90
N LYS A 112 -10.27 12.79 17.58
CA LYS A 112 -9.83 12.93 18.98
C LYS A 112 -8.96 14.16 19.21
N SER A 113 -8.06 14.46 18.26
CA SER A 113 -7.17 15.62 18.30
C SER A 113 -7.90 16.96 18.29
N GLN A 114 -9.13 17.00 17.76
CA GLN A 114 -9.93 18.22 17.67
C GLN A 114 -10.80 18.47 18.90
N ASN A 115 -10.84 17.52 19.86
CA ASN A 115 -11.56 17.67 21.13
C ASN A 115 -13.02 18.14 20.96
N GLY A 116 -13.71 17.66 19.92
CA GLY A 116 -15.11 18.01 19.63
C GLY A 116 -15.30 19.37 18.93
N ALA A 117 -14.24 20.08 18.56
CA ALA A 117 -14.34 21.29 17.73
C ALA A 117 -14.99 21.01 16.36
N ASP A 118 -14.84 19.79 15.88
CA ASP A 118 -15.34 19.23 14.62
C ASP A 118 -16.76 18.68 14.68
N ILE A 119 -17.44 18.75 15.83
CA ILE A 119 -18.87 18.44 15.93
C ILE A 119 -19.64 19.42 15.03
N PRO A 120 -20.40 18.93 14.01
CA PRO A 120 -21.09 19.81 13.06
C PRO A 120 -22.21 20.64 13.72
N ASP A 121 -23.03 20.00 14.57
CA ASP A 121 -24.12 20.64 15.31
C ASP A 121 -23.91 20.46 16.82
N LYS A 122 -23.15 21.38 17.41
CA LYS A 122 -22.83 21.39 18.84
C LYS A 122 -24.09 21.53 19.71
N PRO A 123 -25.05 22.43 19.43
CA PRO A 123 -26.32 22.49 20.16
C PRO A 123 -27.09 21.16 20.18
N ARG A 124 -27.22 20.49 19.03
CA ARG A 124 -27.88 19.18 18.97
C ARG A 124 -27.11 18.10 19.70
N PHE A 125 -25.78 18.10 19.62
CA PHE A 125 -24.94 17.19 20.40
C PHE A 125 -25.17 17.36 21.90
N VAL A 126 -25.16 18.60 22.40
CA VAL A 126 -25.48 18.96 23.80
C VAL A 126 -26.87 18.46 24.22
N GLN A 127 -27.86 18.55 23.33
CA GLN A 127 -29.19 17.98 23.57
C GLN A 127 -29.14 16.44 23.68
N ASN A 128 -28.42 15.75 22.78
CA ASN A 128 -28.33 14.29 22.75
C ASN A 128 -27.62 13.72 23.99
N ILE A 129 -26.67 14.46 24.57
CA ILE A 129 -26.01 14.07 25.83
C ILE A 129 -26.78 14.51 27.09
N GLY A 130 -27.99 15.05 26.94
CA GLY A 130 -28.88 15.40 28.06
C GLY A 130 -28.55 16.69 28.82
N LEU A 131 -27.59 17.50 28.33
CA LEU A 131 -27.14 18.72 29.02
C LEU A 131 -27.96 19.98 28.68
N LYS A 132 -29.02 19.84 27.88
CA LYS A 132 -29.86 20.98 27.45
C LYS A 132 -30.44 21.75 28.65
N GLU A 133 -31.07 21.05 29.59
CA GLU A 133 -31.67 21.68 30.78
C GLU A 133 -30.60 22.19 31.74
N THR A 134 -29.46 21.50 31.83
CA THR A 134 -28.31 21.98 32.60
C THR A 134 -27.84 23.32 32.09
N LEU A 135 -27.91 23.63 30.80
CA LEU A 135 -27.54 24.94 30.22
C LEU A 135 -28.67 25.98 30.24
N ASN A 136 -29.89 25.59 30.63
CA ASN A 136 -31.03 26.50 30.65
C ASN A 136 -30.88 27.53 31.79
N PRO A 137 -30.71 28.84 31.49
CA PRO A 137 -30.48 29.86 32.52
C PRO A 137 -31.62 29.98 33.54
N THR A 138 -32.84 29.64 33.15
CA THR A 138 -34.02 29.75 34.03
C THR A 138 -34.18 28.57 34.99
N LYS A 139 -33.45 27.47 34.76
CA LYS A 139 -33.44 26.29 35.63
C LYS A 139 -32.11 26.10 36.37
N ARG A 140 -31.10 26.90 36.06
CA ARG A 140 -29.84 26.95 36.81
C ARG A 140 -30.06 27.69 38.12
N VAL A 141 -29.61 27.10 39.23
CA VAL A 141 -29.39 27.84 40.48
C VAL A 141 -28.19 28.74 40.26
N SER A 142 -28.41 30.05 40.10
CA SER A 142 -27.34 31.04 40.00
C SER A 142 -26.83 31.35 41.41
N ILE A 143 -25.68 30.79 41.76
CA ILE A 143 -24.87 31.28 42.86
C ILE A 143 -24.09 32.45 42.25
N GLY A 144 -24.49 33.69 42.55
CA GLY A 144 -23.76 34.87 42.08
C GLY A 144 -22.30 34.86 42.53
N ASN A 145 -21.49 35.84 42.10
CA ASN A 145 -20.14 36.00 42.65
C ASN A 145 -20.21 36.04 44.19
N ILE A 146 -19.22 35.41 44.85
CA ILE A 146 -19.11 35.47 46.31
C ILE A 146 -19.15 36.94 46.74
N GLY A 147 -20.14 37.31 47.54
CA GLY A 147 -20.31 38.66 48.09
C GLY A 147 -21.13 39.65 47.25
N THR A 148 -21.80 39.24 46.16
CA THR A 148 -22.62 40.19 45.35
C THR A 148 -24.05 39.72 45.05
N GLY A 149 -24.61 38.77 45.81
CA GLY A 149 -25.95 38.25 45.56
C GLY A 149 -26.65 37.68 46.79
N VAL A 150 -27.93 37.35 46.65
CA VAL A 150 -28.84 36.85 47.72
C VAL A 150 -28.28 35.65 48.50
N PHE A 151 -27.28 34.95 47.97
CA PHE A 151 -26.58 33.79 48.55
C PHE A 151 -25.16 34.12 49.07
N ASP A 152 -24.93 35.33 49.58
CA ASP A 152 -23.65 35.78 50.14
C ASP A 152 -23.32 35.20 51.54
N GLY A 153 -24.19 34.32 52.05
CA GLY A 153 -24.05 33.71 53.37
C GLY A 153 -24.47 34.60 54.54
N SER A 154 -24.95 35.83 54.30
CA SER A 154 -25.47 36.73 55.34
C SER A 154 -26.91 36.38 55.77
N THR A 155 -27.66 35.68 54.92
CA THR A 155 -28.99 35.11 55.21
C THR A 155 -29.07 33.67 54.67
N PRO A 156 -29.65 32.72 55.42
CA PRO A 156 -29.81 31.36 54.93
C PRO A 156 -30.86 31.34 53.81
N CYS A 157 -30.40 31.17 52.58
CA CYS A 157 -31.26 31.10 51.41
C CYS A 157 -30.93 29.83 50.62
N ILE A 158 -31.33 28.68 51.14
CA ILE A 158 -31.65 27.54 50.27
C ILE A 158 -33.03 27.09 50.73
N ASN A 159 -34.06 27.72 50.16
CA ASN A 159 -35.43 27.26 50.32
C ASN A 159 -35.69 26.23 49.21
N ILE A 160 -35.31 24.97 49.44
CA ILE A 160 -35.80 23.87 48.59
C ILE A 160 -37.21 23.60 49.08
N GLY A 161 -38.15 24.42 48.64
CA GLY A 161 -39.57 24.18 48.88
C GLY A 161 -39.97 22.91 48.14
N ASP A 162 -39.93 21.79 48.83
CA ASP A 162 -40.85 20.70 48.59
C ASP A 162 -42.28 21.27 48.62
N SER A 163 -42.98 21.18 47.49
CA SER A 163 -44.39 21.54 47.36
C SER A 163 -45.28 20.49 48.01
N ASP A 164 -45.06 20.14 49.29
CA ASP A 164 -46.09 19.46 50.06
C ASP A 164 -46.92 20.51 50.80
N SER A 165 -48.01 20.91 50.16
CA SER A 165 -49.02 21.84 50.68
C SER A 165 -49.86 21.18 51.77
N GLY A 166 -49.22 20.64 52.81
CA GLY A 166 -49.85 19.77 53.79
C GLY A 166 -49.43 20.05 55.22
N PHE A 167 -49.70 21.25 55.74
CA PHE A 167 -49.85 21.46 57.18
C PHE A 167 -51.07 22.34 57.45
N ILE A 168 -52.13 21.66 57.94
CA ILE A 168 -53.20 22.07 58.86
C ILE A 168 -53.27 23.56 59.21
#